data_AF-A0A2V9K3T0-F1
#
_entry.id   AF-A0A2V9K3T0-F1
#
_cell.length_a   1.000
_cell.length_b   1.000
_cell.length_c   1.000
_cell.angle_alpha   90.00
_cell.angle_beta   90.00
_cell.angle_gamma   90.00
#
_symmetry.space_group_name_H-M   'P 1'
#
loop_
_entity.id
_entity.type
_entity.pdbx_description
1 polymer ?
#
loop_
_entity_poly.entity_id
_entity_poly.type
_entity_poly.pdbx_seq_one_letter_code
_entity_poly.pdbx_strand_id
1 'polypeptide(L)' 'MALCQASVRETDGALRTLDRLRQSYPDSSVVPNAILLSGEILLRVGRRDAARSRLEAFLDRYPNHELAARARELLADL' A
#
# COMPACT_ATOMS: atom_id res chain seq x y z
N MET A 1 -16.68 -22.07 1.84
CA MET A 1 -15.59 -21.08 1.81
C MET A 1 -15.53 -20.42 0.43
N ALA A 2 -16.37 -19.43 0.14
CA ALA A 2 -16.49 -18.85 -1.22
C ALA A 2 -16.40 -17.32 -1.28
N LEU A 3 -16.18 -16.63 -0.16
CA LEU A 3 -16.16 -15.16 -0.13
C LEU A 3 -14.75 -14.54 -0.27
N CYS A 4 -13.67 -15.34 -0.21
CA CYS A 4 -12.30 -14.81 -0.19
C CYS A 4 -11.76 -14.46 -1.59
N GLN A 5 -12.28 -15.06 -2.67
CA GLN A 5 -11.69 -14.88 -4.01
C GLN A 5 -11.97 -13.51 -4.64
N ALA A 6 -13.14 -12.90 -4.36
CA ALA A 6 -13.51 -11.61 -4.93
C ALA A 6 -12.56 -10.49 -4.44
N SER A 7 -12.29 -10.46 -3.13
CA SER A 7 -11.41 -9.45 -2.53
C SER A 7 -9.97 -9.58 -3.03
N VAL A 8 -9.46 -10.81 -3.21
CA VAL A 8 -8.09 -11.03 -3.68
C VAL A 8 -7.94 -10.59 -5.15
N ARG A 9 -8.90 -10.93 -6.01
CA ARG A 9 -8.80 -10.65 -7.46
C ARG A 9 -8.81 -9.16 -7.80
N GLU A 10 -9.58 -8.33 -7.09
CA GLU A 10 -9.57 -6.87 -7.27
C GLU A 10 -8.29 -6.24 -6.71
N THR A 11 -7.76 -6.81 -5.64
CA THR A 11 -6.56 -6.33 -4.95
C THR A 11 -5.32 -6.50 -5.79
N ASP A 12 -5.15 -7.64 -6.46
CA ASP A 12 -4.07 -7.86 -7.43
C ASP A 12 -4.11 -6.86 -8.59
N GLY A 13 -5.31 -6.48 -9.06
CA GLY A 13 -5.49 -5.47 -10.11
C GLY A 13 -5.08 -4.08 -9.65
N ALA A 14 -5.46 -3.70 -8.43
CA ALA A 14 -5.09 -2.41 -7.85
C ALA A 14 -3.57 -2.32 -7.63
N LEU A 15 -2.96 -3.34 -7.04
CA LEU A 15 -1.51 -3.39 -6.81
C LEU A 15 -0.72 -3.28 -8.12
N ARG A 16 -1.17 -3.93 -9.20
CA ARG A 16 -0.51 -3.81 -10.51
C ARG A 16 -0.63 -2.42 -11.11
N THR A 17 -1.77 -1.75 -10.92
CA THR A 17 -1.96 -0.37 -11.38
C THR A 17 -1.04 0.58 -10.63
N LEU A 18 -0.94 0.41 -9.30
CA LEU A 18 -0.06 1.21 -8.44
C LEU A 18 1.42 0.99 -8.79
N ASP A 19 1.83 -0.25 -9.06
CA ASP A 19 3.21 -0.55 -9.45
C ASP A 19 3.56 0.06 -10.82
N ARG A 20 2.65 -0.01 -11.79
CA ARG A 20 2.81 0.66 -13.08
C ARG A 20 2.92 2.17 -12.92
N LEU A 21 2.11 2.77 -12.03
CA LEU A 21 2.14 4.20 -11.77
C LEU A 21 3.49 4.63 -11.18
N ARG A 22 4.06 3.83 -10.27
CA ARG A 22 5.40 4.04 -9.74
C ARG A 22 6.50 3.91 -10.80
N GLN A 23 6.35 3.00 -11.75
CA GLN A 23 7.30 2.83 -12.85
C GLN A 23 7.20 3.96 -13.89
N SER A 24 5.98 4.38 -14.22
CA SER A 24 5.75 5.44 -15.22
C SER A 24 6.02 6.84 -14.67
N TYR A 25 5.82 7.06 -13.37
CA TYR A 25 5.92 8.39 -12.76
C TYR A 25 6.72 8.38 -11.44
N PRO A 26 7.97 7.91 -11.43
CA PRO A 26 8.74 7.71 -10.19
C PRO A 26 8.99 8.98 -9.38
N ASP A 27 8.98 10.15 -10.02
CA ASP A 27 9.26 11.46 -9.40
C ASP A 27 7.99 12.25 -9.03
N SER A 28 6.81 11.72 -9.36
CA SER A 28 5.56 12.45 -9.16
C SER A 28 5.06 12.31 -7.72
N SER A 29 4.51 13.40 -7.15
CA SER A 29 3.94 13.42 -5.80
C SER A 29 2.80 12.42 -5.56
N VAL A 30 2.33 11.73 -6.61
CA VAL A 30 1.35 10.63 -6.51
C VAL A 30 1.97 9.27 -6.13
N VAL A 31 3.29 9.09 -6.26
CA VAL A 31 3.96 7.83 -5.90
C VAL A 31 3.83 7.49 -4.41
N PRO A 32 4.07 8.43 -3.48
CA PRO A 32 3.85 8.21 -2.05
C PRO A 32 2.42 7.75 -1.74
N ASN A 33 1.44 8.40 -2.38
CA ASN A 33 0.04 8.07 -2.22
C ASN A 33 -0.28 6.66 -2.73
N ALA A 34 0.28 6.28 -3.87
CA ALA A 34 0.11 4.95 -4.42
C ALA A 34 0.66 3.84 -3.51
N ILE A 35 1.81 4.09 -2.86
CA ILE A 35 2.41 3.14 -1.92
C ILE A 35 1.54 3.00 -0.67
N LEU A 36 1.06 4.11 -0.09
CA LEU A 36 0.14 4.09 1.05
C LEU A 36 -1.14 3.29 0.73
N LEU A 37 -1.76 3.58 -0.42
CA LEU A 37 -2.98 2.91 -0.88
C LEU A 37 -2.76 1.39 -1.03
N SER A 38 -1.57 0.99 -1.50
CA SER A 38 -1.20 -0.43 -1.61
C SER A 38 -1.17 -1.11 -0.24
N GLY A 39 -0.64 -0.43 0.77
CA GLY A 39 -0.62 -0.90 2.16
C GLY A 39 -2.04 -1.06 2.72
N GLU A 40 -2.89 -0.04 2.55
CA GLU A 40 -4.30 -0.09 3.00
C GLU A 40 -5.09 -1.24 2.35
N ILE A 41 -4.92 -1.42 1.05
CA ILE A 41 -5.56 -2.52 0.33
C ILE A 41 -5.11 -3.87 0.88
N LEU A 42 -3.81 -4.04 1.13
CA LEU A 42 -3.24 -5.25 1.73
C LEU A 42 -3.81 -5.53 3.13
N LEU A 43 -4.00 -4.49 3.96
CA LEU A 43 -4.69 -4.61 5.25
C LEU A 43 -6.12 -5.10 5.09
N ARG A 44 -6.85 -4.51 4.14
CA ARG A 44 -8.26 -4.81 3.90
C ARG A 44 -8.50 -6.24 3.44
N VAL A 45 -7.52 -6.85 2.75
CA VAL A 45 -7.56 -8.27 2.38
C VAL A 45 -6.93 -9.21 3.41
N GLY A 46 -6.58 -8.69 4.60
CA GLY A 46 -5.98 -9.46 5.69
C GLY A 46 -4.51 -9.86 5.46
N ARG A 47 -3.85 -9.29 4.45
CA ARG A 47 -2.42 -9.50 4.15
C ARG A 47 -1.55 -8.56 5.01
N ARG A 48 -1.66 -8.74 6.32
CA ARG A 48 -0.99 -7.90 7.33
C ARG A 48 0.53 -7.84 7.18
N ASP A 49 1.18 -8.98 6.96
CA ASP A 49 2.62 -9.08 6.72
C ASP A 49 3.08 -8.25 5.51
N ALA A 50 2.38 -8.39 4.38
CA ALA A 50 2.71 -7.67 3.16
C ALA A 50 2.45 -6.16 3.31
N ALA A 51 1.36 -5.79 4.01
CA ALA A 51 1.06 -4.39 4.33
C ALA A 51 2.16 -3.77 5.19
N ARG A 52 2.59 -4.47 6.25
CA ARG A 52 3.68 -4.04 7.13
C ARG A 52 4.94 -3.73 6.33
N SER A 53 5.41 -4.69 5.54
CA SER A 53 6.62 -4.51 4.74
C SER A 53 6.50 -3.34 3.74
N ARG A 54 5.32 -3.13 3.14
CA ARG A 54 5.06 -1.99 2.24
C ARG A 54 5.10 -0.65 2.97
N LEU A 55 4.45 -0.55 4.12
CA LEU A 55 4.37 0.67 4.91
C LEU A 55 5.71 1.01 5.57
N GLU A 56 6.47 0.01 6.03
CA GLU A 56 7.83 0.22 6.55
C GLU A 56 8.76 0.75 5.46
N ALA A 57 8.76 0.13 4.27
CA ALA A 57 9.56 0.62 3.14
C ALA A 57 9.16 2.04 2.71
N PHE A 58 7.88 2.39 2.85
CA PHE A 58 7.40 3.74 2.61
C PHE A 58 7.97 4.72 3.62
N LEU A 59 7.95 4.39 4.90
CA LEU A 59 8.48 5.24 5.98
C LEU A 59 9.99 5.40 5.93
N ASP A 60 10.70 4.36 5.51
CA ASP A 60 12.15 4.41 5.31
C ASP A 60 12.51 5.39 4.18
N ARG A 61 11.74 5.34 3.08
CA ARG A 61 12.01 6.17 1.90
C ARG A 61 11.42 7.57 1.97
N TYR A 62 10.31 7.75 2.70
CA TYR A 62 9.56 8.99 2.82
C TYR A 62 9.24 9.35 4.29
N PRO A 63 10.23 9.45 5.19
CA PRO A 63 9.99 9.60 6.64
C PRO A 63 9.30 10.92 7.04
N ASN A 64 9.50 11.97 6.23
CA ASN A 64 8.99 13.34 6.43
C ASN A 64 7.78 13.69 5.56
N HIS A 65 7.21 12.71 4.84
CA HIS A 65 6.04 12.95 3.99
C HIS A 65 4.77 13.06 4.83
N GLU A 66 3.78 13.85 4.39
CA GLU A 66 2.49 14.00 5.09
C GLU A 66 1.80 12.64 5.35
N LEU A 67 1.87 11.75 4.37
CA LEU A 67 1.34 10.38 4.44
C LEU A 67 2.15 9.44 5.36
N ALA A 68 3.35 9.84 5.80
CA ALA A 68 4.16 9.04 6.72
C ALA A 68 3.48 8.92 8.09
N ALA A 69 2.80 9.97 8.54
CA ALA A 69 1.97 9.89 9.74
C ALA A 69 0.90 8.80 9.58
N ARG A 70 0.20 8.81 8.44
CA ARG A 70 -0.86 7.84 8.12
C ARG A 70 -0.33 6.40 8.03
N ALA A 71 0.82 6.20 7.40
CA ALA A 71 1.45 4.88 7.30
C ALA A 71 1.84 4.33 8.68
N ARG A 72 2.31 5.19 9.61
CA ARG A 72 2.60 4.78 11.00
C ARG A 72 1.33 4.41 11.75
N GLU A 73 0.23 5.14 11.57
CA GLU A 73 -1.07 4.78 12.17
C GLU A 73 -1.53 3.40 11.71
N LEU A 74 -1.47 3.14 10.39
CA LEU A 74 -1.83 1.84 9.81
C LEU A 74 -0.94 0.70 10.30
N LEU A 75 0.36 0.95 10.49
CA LEU A 75 1.29 0.00 11.09
C LEU A 75 1.00 -0.30 12.57
N ALA A 76 0.43 0.66 13.30
CA ALA A 76 0.06 0.47 14.70
C ALA A 76 -1.22 -0.37 14.87
N ASP A 77 -2.11 -0.37 13.86
CA ASP A 77 -3.37 -1.16 13.85
C ASP A 77 -3.16 -2.65 13.48
N LEU A 78 -1.97 -2.99 12.97
CA LEU A 78 -1.59 -4.30 12.42
C LEU A 78 -1.29 -5.39 13.44
#